data_AF-A0A4Y2W2J0-F1
#
_entry.id   AF-A0A4Y2W2J0-F1
#
_cell.length_a   1.000
_cell.length_b   1.000
_cell.length_c   1.000
_cell.angle_alpha   90.00
_cell.angle_beta   90.00
_cell.angle_gamma   90.00
#
_symmetry.space_group_name_H-M   'P 1'
#
loop_
_entity.id
_entity.type
_entity.pdbx_description
1 polymer ?
#
loop_
_entity_poly.entity_id
_entity_poly.type
_entity_poly.pdbx_seq_one_letter_code
_entity_poly.pdbx_strand_id
1 'polypeptide(L)'
;MNLQGILKTDELITRFFRLSTEMCVDLSYRVLMDQNLKSPTVIRAKCFHTLDAYVRLIALLVKHSGDNNNTVTKVNLLNKVLGIVTGVLLQDQELRGVEFQQLPYHRIFIMLFLELSAPEAVLEAINPQILTAFCNTLYYLRPQKAPGFAYAWLELVSHRVFLGRVLALSPAQKGWTMYAQLLVSLFKFLAPFLRNVELAAPIQLLYKGTLRVLLVLLHDFPEFLCDYHYGFCDVIAPNCIQMRNLILSAFPRNMRLPDPFTPNLKVDLLPEITQAPRILANFNNLIQPPSFKKDLDSYIKTRAPVTFLSELRTSLQVSNEPGMRYNIPLINALVLYVGTQAIQYIQNKGNTPNMSTITHSSHMDIFQNLAVDSDTEGKIRY
;
A
#
# COMPACT_ATOMS: atom_id res chain seq x y z
N MET A 1 -14.27 3.24 37.72
CA MET A 1 -12.85 3.53 37.40
C MET A 1 -12.27 4.63 38.29
N ASN A 2 -12.92 5.80 38.43
CA ASN A 2 -12.45 6.89 39.31
C ASN A 2 -12.25 6.48 40.77
N LEU A 3 -13.24 5.84 41.40
CA LEU A 3 -13.14 5.38 42.80
C LEU A 3 -11.99 4.39 43.02
N GLN A 4 -11.66 3.59 42.00
CA GLN A 4 -10.55 2.61 42.03
C GLN A 4 -9.20 3.25 41.67
N GLY A 5 -9.14 4.58 41.48
CA GLY A 5 -7.91 5.31 41.20
C GLY A 5 -7.28 5.07 39.82
N ILE A 6 -7.96 4.35 38.92
CA ILE A 6 -7.40 3.94 37.62
C ILE A 6 -7.12 5.14 36.71
N LEU A 7 -7.95 6.18 36.80
CA LEU A 7 -7.88 7.37 35.93
C LEU A 7 -7.01 8.49 36.53
N LYS A 8 -6.26 8.23 37.61
CA LYS A 8 -5.49 9.27 38.32
C LYS A 8 -4.28 9.77 37.53
N THR A 9 -3.59 8.90 36.81
CA THR A 9 -2.38 9.23 36.06
C THR A 9 -2.38 8.57 34.70
N ASP A 10 -1.66 9.16 33.75
CA ASP A 10 -1.52 8.60 32.41
C ASP A 10 -0.90 7.19 32.44
N GLU A 11 0.05 6.95 33.35
CA GLU A 11 0.68 5.65 33.58
C GLU A 11 -0.33 4.58 34.00
N LEU A 12 -1.22 4.88 34.95
CA LEU A 12 -2.24 3.93 35.41
C LEU A 12 -3.26 3.62 34.30
N ILE A 13 -3.59 4.62 33.47
CA ILE A 13 -4.44 4.43 32.29
C ILE A 13 -3.74 3.51 31.29
N THR A 14 -2.45 3.72 31.01
CA THR A 14 -1.66 2.85 30.13
C THR A 14 -1.67 1.42 30.64
N ARG A 15 -1.38 1.23 31.93
CA ARG A 15 -1.34 -0.08 32.58
C ARG A 15 -2.71 -0.76 32.54
N PHE A 16 -3.79 -0.01 32.76
CA PHE A 16 -5.14 -0.55 32.69
C PHE A 16 -5.48 -1.11 31.31
N PHE A 17 -5.24 -0.35 30.24
CA PHE A 17 -5.51 -0.84 28.88
C PHE A 17 -4.60 -2.00 28.50
N ARG A 18 -3.32 -1.96 28.90
CA ARG A 18 -2.38 -3.06 28.66
C ARG A 18 -2.85 -4.35 29.33
N LEU A 19 -3.10 -4.31 30.64
CA LEU A 19 -3.58 -5.48 31.40
C LEU A 19 -4.93 -5.99 30.90
N SER A 20 -5.83 -5.09 30.49
CA SER A 20 -7.13 -5.48 29.92
C SER A 20 -6.97 -6.19 28.57
N THR A 21 -6.03 -5.72 27.74
CA THR A 21 -5.70 -6.37 26.46
C THR A 21 -5.10 -7.74 26.70
N GLU A 22 -4.08 -7.85 27.56
CA GLU A 22 -3.44 -9.12 27.94
C GLU A 22 -4.46 -10.11 28.50
N MET A 23 -5.35 -9.66 29.38
CA MET A 23 -6.42 -10.51 29.93
C MET A 23 -7.36 -11.04 28.83
N CYS A 24 -7.79 -10.20 27.89
CA CYS A 24 -8.65 -10.64 26.78
C CYS A 24 -7.93 -11.64 25.86
N VAL A 25 -6.64 -11.43 25.63
CA VAL A 25 -5.78 -12.31 24.84
C VAL A 25 -5.61 -13.66 25.54
N ASP A 26 -5.24 -13.67 26.83
CA ASP A 26 -5.08 -14.89 27.62
C ASP A 26 -6.36 -15.70 27.71
N LEU A 27 -7.51 -15.04 27.90
CA LEU A 27 -8.82 -15.70 27.86
C LEU A 27 -9.09 -16.33 26.50
N SER A 28 -8.72 -15.66 25.41
CA SER A 28 -8.85 -16.20 24.05
C SER A 28 -7.99 -17.45 23.86
N TYR A 29 -6.73 -17.43 24.32
CA TYR A 29 -5.86 -18.61 24.30
C TYR A 29 -6.46 -19.77 25.10
N ARG A 30 -6.93 -19.54 26.33
CA ARG A 30 -7.56 -20.58 27.15
C ARG A 30 -8.76 -21.21 26.45
N VAL A 31 -9.61 -20.40 25.82
CA VAL A 31 -10.79 -20.87 25.09
C VAL A 31 -10.40 -21.64 23.82
N LEU A 32 -9.36 -21.22 23.12
CA LEU A 32 -8.85 -21.91 21.92
C LEU A 32 -8.18 -23.25 22.24
N MET A 33 -7.57 -23.37 23.42
CA MET A 33 -6.90 -24.59 23.88
C MET A 33 -7.82 -25.54 24.67
N ASP A 34 -9.05 -25.14 24.98
CA ASP A 34 -10.00 -25.95 25.74
C ASP A 34 -10.55 -27.12 24.90
N GLN A 35 -10.02 -28.31 25.15
CA GLN A 35 -10.38 -29.55 24.45
C GLN A 35 -11.85 -29.99 24.66
N ASN A 36 -12.54 -29.46 25.68
CA ASN A 36 -13.95 -29.77 25.92
C ASN A 36 -14.87 -29.03 24.93
N LEU A 37 -14.39 -27.94 24.33
CA LEU A 37 -15.14 -27.16 23.36
C LEU A 37 -14.86 -27.71 21.95
N LYS A 38 -15.78 -28.51 21.43
CA LYS A 38 -15.64 -29.09 20.08
C LYS A 38 -16.24 -28.22 18.96
N SER A 39 -17.13 -27.28 19.30
CA SER A 39 -17.83 -26.45 18.31
C SER A 39 -17.08 -25.14 18.03
N PRO A 40 -16.56 -24.91 16.80
CA PRO A 40 -15.83 -23.69 16.45
C PRO A 40 -16.66 -22.41 16.61
N THR A 41 -17.98 -22.51 16.47
CA THR A 41 -18.90 -21.38 16.67
C THR A 41 -19.00 -20.99 18.14
N VAL A 42 -19.06 -21.97 19.04
CA VAL A 42 -19.13 -21.73 20.49
C VAL A 42 -17.80 -21.17 21.01
N ILE A 43 -16.67 -21.71 20.56
CA ILE A 43 -15.33 -21.19 20.88
C ILE A 43 -15.24 -19.71 20.51
N ARG A 44 -15.57 -19.36 19.25
CA ARG A 44 -15.53 -17.97 18.78
C ARG A 44 -16.48 -17.07 19.57
N ALA A 45 -17.71 -17.52 19.84
CA ALA A 45 -18.68 -16.74 20.62
C ALA A 45 -18.17 -16.41 22.02
N LYS A 46 -17.51 -17.36 22.69
CA LYS A 46 -16.89 -17.14 24.01
C LYS A 46 -15.76 -16.10 23.95
N CYS A 47 -14.86 -16.19 22.96
CA CYS A 47 -13.82 -15.17 22.78
C CYS A 47 -14.45 -13.79 22.50
N PHE A 48 -15.42 -13.73 21.59
CA PHE A 48 -16.07 -12.48 21.18
C PHE A 48 -16.81 -11.80 22.32
N HIS A 49 -17.42 -12.57 23.23
CA HIS A 49 -18.11 -12.00 24.38
C HIS A 49 -17.24 -11.03 25.19
N THR A 50 -16.02 -11.44 25.54
CA THR A 50 -15.09 -10.61 26.31
C THR A 50 -14.46 -9.51 25.44
N LEU A 51 -14.07 -9.85 24.21
CA LEU A 51 -13.43 -8.89 23.29
C LEU A 51 -14.38 -7.75 22.92
N ASP A 52 -15.63 -8.04 22.60
CA ASP A 52 -16.62 -7.04 22.20
C ASP A 52 -16.98 -6.13 23.39
N ALA A 53 -17.06 -6.67 24.62
CA ALA A 53 -17.24 -5.87 25.82
C ALA A 53 -16.06 -4.90 26.05
N TYR A 54 -14.84 -5.37 25.86
CA TYR A 54 -13.64 -4.54 25.97
C TYR A 54 -13.59 -3.44 24.90
N VAL A 55 -13.90 -3.79 23.65
CA VAL A 55 -14.00 -2.84 22.54
C VAL A 55 -15.05 -1.77 22.83
N ARG A 56 -16.23 -2.17 23.32
CA ARG A 56 -17.29 -1.23 23.67
C ARG A 56 -16.85 -0.26 24.76
N LEU A 57 -16.12 -0.74 25.77
CA LEU A 57 -15.53 0.11 26.79
C LEU A 57 -14.56 1.13 26.18
N ILE A 58 -13.64 0.70 25.30
CA ILE A 58 -12.70 1.60 24.63
C ILE A 58 -13.46 2.67 23.83
N ALA A 59 -14.41 2.25 22.98
CA ALA A 59 -15.16 3.16 22.13
C ALA A 59 -15.92 4.21 22.97
N LEU A 60 -16.56 3.81 24.06
CA LEU A 60 -17.23 4.74 24.98
C LEU A 60 -16.25 5.69 25.67
N LEU A 61 -15.10 5.20 26.13
CA LEU A 61 -14.07 6.05 26.74
C LEU A 61 -13.52 7.08 25.75
N VAL A 62 -13.30 6.70 24.48
CA VAL A 62 -12.87 7.64 23.43
C VAL A 62 -13.95 8.68 23.16
N LYS A 63 -15.21 8.28 22.97
CA LYS A 63 -16.34 9.21 22.72
C LYS A 63 -16.50 10.25 23.84
N HIS A 64 -16.40 9.80 25.09
CA HIS A 64 -16.61 10.63 26.29
C HIS A 64 -15.32 11.17 26.91
N SER A 65 -14.18 11.04 26.24
CA SER A 65 -12.91 11.60 26.73
C SER A 65 -12.93 13.13 26.59
N GLY A 66 -12.81 13.83 27.71
CA GLY A 66 -12.93 15.29 27.75
C GLY A 66 -14.31 15.80 27.32
N ASP A 67 -14.43 17.10 27.15
CA ASP A 67 -15.70 17.72 26.74
C ASP A 67 -16.11 17.35 25.31
N ASN A 68 -17.39 17.58 24.97
CA ASN A 68 -17.93 17.27 23.64
C ASN A 68 -17.17 17.94 22.49
N ASN A 69 -16.62 19.14 22.72
CA ASN A 69 -15.88 19.90 21.72
C ASN A 69 -14.37 19.59 21.70
N ASN A 70 -13.85 18.85 22.70
CA ASN A 70 -12.42 18.58 22.81
C ASN A 70 -12.04 17.34 21.99
N THR A 71 -11.87 17.52 20.69
CA THR A 71 -11.47 16.46 19.75
C THR A 71 -10.06 15.93 20.00
N VAL A 72 -9.14 16.77 20.49
CA VAL A 72 -7.73 16.43 20.72
C VAL A 72 -7.58 15.33 21.75
N THR A 73 -8.24 15.45 22.90
CA THR A 73 -8.15 14.43 23.96
C THR A 73 -8.69 13.06 23.51
N LYS A 74 -9.79 13.06 22.74
CA LYS A 74 -10.38 11.84 22.16
C LYS A 74 -9.40 11.14 21.21
N VAL A 75 -8.78 11.92 20.31
CA VAL A 75 -7.79 11.40 19.35
C VAL A 75 -6.52 10.91 20.06
N ASN A 76 -6.05 11.61 21.09
CA ASN A 76 -4.89 11.19 21.87
C ASN A 76 -5.16 9.87 22.60
N LEU A 77 -6.35 9.73 23.22
CA LEU A 77 -6.74 8.48 23.87
C LEU A 77 -6.85 7.33 22.86
N LEU A 78 -7.44 7.57 21.68
CA LEU A 78 -7.50 6.57 20.60
C LEU A 78 -6.10 6.09 20.19
N ASN A 79 -5.20 7.01 19.86
CA ASN A 79 -3.83 6.66 19.46
C ASN A 79 -3.10 5.91 20.57
N LYS A 80 -3.31 6.31 21.82
CA LYS A 80 -2.73 5.64 22.98
C LYS A 80 -3.22 4.20 23.10
N VAL A 81 -4.53 3.96 23.01
CA VAL A 81 -5.09 2.60 23.10
C VAL A 81 -4.62 1.74 21.92
N LEU A 82 -4.67 2.26 20.69
CA LEU A 82 -4.18 1.54 19.51
C LEU A 82 -2.69 1.19 19.64
N GLY A 83 -1.87 2.12 20.14
CA GLY A 83 -0.45 1.87 20.42
C GLY A 83 -0.23 0.78 21.47
N ILE A 84 -1.01 0.78 22.55
CA ILE A 84 -0.95 -0.26 23.59
C ILE A 84 -1.32 -1.63 23.01
N VAL A 85 -2.44 -1.74 22.29
CA VAL A 85 -2.86 -3.02 21.67
C VAL A 85 -1.82 -3.50 20.66
N THR A 86 -1.24 -2.59 19.88
CA THR A 86 -0.15 -2.88 18.92
C THR A 86 1.10 -3.40 19.63
N GLY A 87 1.50 -2.76 20.74
CA GLY A 87 2.64 -3.22 21.55
C GLY A 87 2.43 -4.61 22.13
N VAL A 88 1.24 -4.87 22.69
CA VAL A 88 0.87 -6.20 23.22
C VAL A 88 0.85 -7.25 22.10
N LEU A 89 0.37 -6.91 20.89
CA LEU A 89 0.38 -7.82 19.74
C LEU A 89 1.81 -8.22 19.35
N LEU A 90 2.68 -7.23 19.17
CA LEU A 90 4.06 -7.47 18.76
C LEU A 90 4.82 -8.30 19.79
N GLN A 91 4.63 -8.00 21.08
CA GLN A 91 5.20 -8.77 22.17
C GLN A 91 4.67 -10.20 22.21
N ASP A 92 3.36 -10.41 22.07
CA ASP A 92 2.74 -11.74 22.07
C ASP A 92 3.25 -12.60 20.90
N GLN A 93 3.37 -12.01 19.71
CA GLN A 93 3.94 -12.68 18.54
C GLN A 93 5.40 -13.09 18.75
N GLU A 94 6.22 -12.19 19.32
CA GLU A 94 7.63 -12.47 19.60
C GLU A 94 7.79 -13.59 20.64
N LEU A 95 6.99 -13.56 21.71
CA LEU A 95 7.07 -14.55 22.79
C LEU A 95 6.50 -15.92 22.42
N ARG A 96 5.39 -15.97 21.68
CA ARG A 96 4.71 -17.23 21.33
C ARG A 96 5.14 -17.84 20.01
N GLY A 97 5.77 -17.07 19.13
CA GLY A 97 6.23 -17.54 17.83
C GLY A 97 5.11 -18.22 17.03
N VAL A 98 5.25 -19.52 16.77
CA VAL A 98 4.29 -20.33 16.00
C VAL A 98 2.93 -20.51 16.67
N GLU A 99 2.85 -20.35 18.00
CA GLU A 99 1.58 -20.49 18.74
C GLU A 99 0.73 -19.22 18.74
N PHE A 100 1.26 -18.11 18.19
CA PHE A 100 0.56 -16.82 18.15
C PHE A 100 -0.84 -16.92 17.52
N GLN A 101 -1.83 -16.30 18.17
CA GLN A 101 -3.22 -16.26 17.72
C GLN A 101 -3.63 -14.84 17.35
N GLN A 102 -3.92 -14.62 16.08
CA GLN A 102 -4.36 -13.32 15.54
C GLN A 102 -5.80 -12.93 15.92
N LEU A 103 -6.65 -13.89 16.31
CA LEU A 103 -8.08 -13.70 16.57
C LEU A 103 -8.41 -12.53 17.53
N PRO A 104 -7.84 -12.46 18.76
CA PRO A 104 -8.18 -11.39 19.70
C PRO A 104 -7.88 -10.00 19.13
N TYR A 105 -6.68 -9.82 18.55
CA TYR A 105 -6.27 -8.54 17.99
C TYR A 105 -7.08 -8.15 16.77
N HIS A 106 -7.34 -9.10 15.87
CA HIS A 106 -8.19 -8.89 14.70
C HIS A 106 -9.56 -8.36 15.13
N ARG A 107 -10.21 -9.05 16.08
CA ARG A 107 -11.53 -8.68 16.59
C ARG A 107 -11.52 -7.30 17.26
N ILE A 108 -10.51 -7.01 18.09
CA ILE A 108 -10.36 -5.70 18.75
C ILE A 108 -10.29 -4.59 17.70
N PHE A 109 -9.39 -4.70 16.71
CA PHE A 109 -9.21 -3.66 15.71
C PHE A 109 -10.46 -3.46 14.84
N ILE A 110 -11.04 -4.54 14.31
CA ILE A 110 -12.20 -4.40 13.40
C ILE A 110 -13.43 -3.86 14.13
N MET A 111 -13.75 -4.38 15.31
CA MET A 111 -14.93 -3.94 16.05
C MET A 111 -14.76 -2.52 16.56
N LEU A 112 -13.54 -2.14 17.00
CA LEU A 112 -13.28 -0.76 17.39
C LEU A 112 -13.39 0.20 16.21
N PHE A 113 -12.88 -0.18 15.04
CA PHE A 113 -13.03 0.62 13.83
C PHE A 113 -14.51 0.82 13.46
N LEU A 114 -15.32 -0.24 13.54
CA LEU A 114 -16.75 -0.17 13.25
C LEU A 114 -17.52 0.71 14.24
N GLU A 115 -17.24 0.56 15.54
CA GLU A 115 -17.84 1.37 16.61
C GLU A 115 -17.51 2.86 16.48
N LEU A 116 -16.29 3.18 16.05
CA LEU A 116 -15.83 4.54 15.78
C LEU A 116 -16.22 5.08 14.40
N SER A 117 -16.77 4.21 13.54
CA SER A 117 -17.33 4.57 12.22
C SER A 117 -18.85 4.74 12.25
N ALA A 118 -19.48 4.71 13.43
CA ALA A 118 -20.91 4.94 13.58
C ALA A 118 -21.30 6.38 13.18
N PRO A 119 -22.52 6.60 12.64
CA PRO A 119 -22.98 7.91 12.18
C PRO A 119 -23.39 8.80 13.37
N GLU A 120 -22.42 9.18 14.20
CA GLU A 120 -22.59 10.06 15.36
C GLU A 120 -21.82 11.37 15.14
N ALA A 121 -22.41 12.52 15.50
CA ALA A 121 -21.79 13.84 15.26
C ALA A 121 -20.39 13.97 15.89
N VAL A 122 -20.20 13.42 17.09
CA VAL A 122 -18.91 13.43 17.80
C VAL A 122 -17.84 12.64 17.02
N LEU A 123 -18.22 11.53 16.39
CA LEU A 123 -17.31 10.69 15.62
C LEU A 123 -16.99 11.28 14.25
N GLU A 124 -18.00 11.83 13.56
CA GLU A 124 -17.79 12.48 12.27
C GLU A 124 -16.84 13.68 12.38
N ALA A 125 -16.88 14.42 13.51
CA ALA A 125 -15.95 15.52 13.79
C ALA A 125 -14.48 15.08 13.90
N ILE A 126 -14.21 13.82 14.25
CA ILE A 126 -12.85 13.25 14.38
C ILE A 126 -12.55 12.13 13.38
N ASN A 127 -13.44 11.90 12.41
CA ASN A 127 -13.32 10.80 11.46
C ASN A 127 -11.99 10.81 10.67
N PRO A 128 -11.50 11.94 10.12
CA PRO A 128 -10.19 11.97 9.46
C PRO A 128 -9.04 11.50 10.36
N GLN A 129 -9.07 11.86 11.65
CA GLN A 129 -8.08 11.46 12.64
C GLN A 129 -8.22 9.98 13.04
N ILE A 130 -9.45 9.45 13.10
CA ILE A 130 -9.71 8.01 13.28
C ILE A 130 -9.07 7.24 12.11
N LEU A 131 -9.37 7.62 10.87
CA LEU A 131 -8.80 6.96 9.69
C LEU A 131 -7.27 7.02 9.70
N THR A 132 -6.71 8.18 10.08
CA THR A 132 -5.26 8.35 10.18
C THR A 132 -4.67 7.42 11.24
N ALA A 133 -5.27 7.34 12.43
CA ALA A 133 -4.81 6.49 13.52
C ALA A 133 -4.82 4.99 13.14
N PHE A 134 -5.89 4.52 12.49
CA PHE A 134 -5.99 3.14 12.02
C PHE A 134 -5.02 2.83 10.87
N CYS A 135 -4.90 3.70 9.88
CA CYS A 135 -3.91 3.54 8.81
C CYS A 135 -2.48 3.49 9.35
N ASN A 136 -2.13 4.35 10.30
CA ASN A 136 -0.82 4.33 10.96
C ASN A 136 -0.62 3.02 11.73
N THR A 137 -1.61 2.59 12.49
CA THR A 137 -1.58 1.32 13.25
C THR A 137 -1.35 0.13 12.32
N LEU A 138 -2.12 0.03 11.23
CA LEU A 138 -1.96 -1.02 10.23
C LEU A 138 -0.60 -0.93 9.52
N TYR A 139 -0.08 0.26 9.26
CA TYR A 139 1.27 0.41 8.70
C TYR A 139 2.36 -0.09 9.67
N TYR A 140 2.25 0.20 10.96
CA TYR A 140 3.16 -0.34 11.98
C TYR A 140 3.06 -1.86 12.09
N LEU A 141 1.85 -2.41 11.95
CA LEU A 141 1.55 -3.85 11.95
C LEU A 141 1.68 -4.51 10.57
N ARG A 142 2.34 -3.87 9.61
CA ARG A 142 2.55 -4.45 8.28
C ARG A 142 3.15 -5.85 8.36
N PRO A 143 2.87 -6.76 7.40
CA PRO A 143 3.29 -8.16 7.48
C PRO A 143 4.80 -8.38 7.65
N GLN A 144 5.66 -7.44 7.22
CA GLN A 144 7.12 -7.51 7.47
C GLN A 144 7.49 -7.36 8.96
N LYS A 145 6.64 -6.72 9.76
CA LYS A 145 6.83 -6.52 11.20
C LYS A 145 6.02 -7.52 12.02
N ALA A 146 4.81 -7.85 11.57
CA ALA A 146 3.94 -8.84 12.22
C ALA A 146 3.54 -9.96 11.24
N PRO A 147 4.46 -10.87 10.86
CA PRO A 147 4.17 -11.92 9.88
C PRO A 147 3.08 -12.90 10.33
N GLY A 148 2.97 -13.19 11.62
CA GLY A 148 1.91 -14.04 12.18
C GLY A 148 0.51 -13.40 12.11
N PHE A 149 0.47 -12.08 11.89
CA PHE A 149 -0.77 -11.30 11.75
C PHE A 149 -1.14 -11.02 10.29
N ALA A 150 -0.39 -11.52 9.30
CA ALA A 150 -0.54 -11.12 7.89
C ALA A 150 -1.94 -11.36 7.30
N TYR A 151 -2.63 -12.44 7.69
CA TYR A 151 -3.98 -12.74 7.21
C TYR A 151 -5.02 -11.79 7.79
N ALA A 152 -5.06 -11.64 9.12
CA ALA A 152 -5.93 -10.69 9.79
C ALA A 152 -5.65 -9.25 9.33
N TRP A 153 -4.38 -8.91 9.11
CA TRP A 153 -4.00 -7.62 8.55
C TRP A 153 -4.62 -7.38 7.18
N LEU A 154 -4.57 -8.39 6.28
CA LEU A 154 -5.19 -8.27 4.96
C LEU A 154 -6.72 -8.18 5.06
N GLU A 155 -7.35 -8.92 5.96
CA GLU A 155 -8.80 -8.80 6.24
C GLU A 155 -9.18 -7.40 6.71
N LEU A 156 -8.39 -6.77 7.59
CA LEU A 156 -8.62 -5.40 8.06
C LEU A 156 -8.48 -4.37 6.94
N VAL A 157 -7.38 -4.44 6.18
CA VAL A 157 -7.09 -3.50 5.08
C VAL A 157 -8.13 -3.63 3.97
N SER A 158 -8.63 -4.84 3.71
CA SER A 158 -9.63 -5.10 2.67
C SER A 158 -11.08 -5.03 3.16
N HIS A 159 -11.31 -4.69 4.43
CA HIS A 159 -12.66 -4.66 4.97
C HIS A 159 -13.50 -3.58 4.27
N ARG A 160 -14.72 -3.94 3.82
CA ARG A 160 -15.60 -3.07 3.02
C ARG A 160 -15.84 -1.68 3.63
N VAL A 161 -16.01 -1.59 4.95
CA VAL A 161 -16.24 -0.31 5.65
C VAL A 161 -14.95 0.51 5.71
N PHE A 162 -13.80 -0.15 5.86
CA PHE A 162 -12.50 0.52 5.87
C PHE A 162 -12.20 1.10 4.48
N LEU A 163 -12.36 0.30 3.43
CA LEU A 163 -12.25 0.75 2.04
C LEU A 163 -13.19 1.93 1.73
N GLY A 164 -14.48 1.81 2.05
CA GLY A 164 -15.45 2.87 1.79
C GLY A 164 -15.10 4.17 2.52
N ARG A 165 -14.68 4.09 3.79
CA ARG A 165 -14.31 5.28 4.57
C ARG A 165 -13.01 5.93 4.07
N VAL A 166 -11.99 5.13 3.72
CA VAL A 166 -10.67 5.62 3.32
C VAL A 166 -10.63 6.09 1.87
N LEU A 167 -11.29 5.39 0.95
CA LEU A 167 -11.21 5.67 -0.48
C LEU A 167 -12.38 6.49 -1.04
N ALA A 168 -13.61 6.28 -0.55
CA ALA A 168 -14.79 7.03 -1.04
C ALA A 168 -15.10 8.28 -0.21
N LEU A 169 -15.08 8.17 1.13
CA LEU A 169 -15.57 9.25 2.00
C LEU A 169 -14.47 10.20 2.49
N SER A 170 -13.20 9.92 2.19
CA SER A 170 -12.09 10.79 2.60
C SER A 170 -12.06 12.07 1.74
N PRO A 171 -12.20 13.26 2.32
CA PRO A 171 -12.24 14.51 1.56
C PRO A 171 -10.91 14.75 0.85
N ALA A 172 -10.99 15.25 -0.38
CA ALA A 172 -9.84 15.56 -1.23
C ALA A 172 -8.85 14.39 -1.38
N GLN A 173 -9.34 13.13 -1.32
CA GLN A 173 -8.53 11.92 -1.53
C GLN A 173 -7.35 11.78 -0.56
N LYS A 174 -7.37 12.43 0.61
CA LYS A 174 -6.26 12.36 1.59
C LYS A 174 -6.00 10.93 2.07
N GLY A 175 -7.05 10.11 2.17
CA GLY A 175 -6.94 8.70 2.53
C GLY A 175 -6.24 7.83 1.48
N TRP A 176 -6.19 8.25 0.21
CA TRP A 176 -5.61 7.45 -0.87
C TRP A 176 -4.12 7.23 -0.66
N THR A 177 -3.36 8.25 -0.31
CA THR A 177 -1.91 8.11 -0.06
C THR A 177 -1.62 7.13 1.08
N MET A 178 -2.41 7.21 2.15
CA MET A 178 -2.27 6.29 3.28
C MET A 178 -2.59 4.84 2.87
N TYR A 179 -3.66 4.64 2.10
CA TYR A 179 -4.05 3.32 1.63
C TYR A 179 -3.04 2.74 0.63
N ALA A 180 -2.53 3.55 -0.29
CA ALA A 180 -1.45 3.17 -1.20
C ALA A 180 -0.20 2.71 -0.44
N GLN A 181 0.15 3.37 0.66
CA GLN A 181 1.27 2.95 1.52
C GLN A 181 1.06 1.58 2.16
N LEU A 182 -0.18 1.25 2.55
CA LEU A 182 -0.54 -0.09 3.06
C LEU A 182 -0.37 -1.14 1.95
N LEU A 183 -0.90 -0.89 0.75
CA LEU A 183 -0.74 -1.81 -0.39
C LEU A 183 0.72 -2.00 -0.80
N VAL A 184 1.51 -0.92 -0.84
CA VAL A 184 2.96 -0.99 -1.10
C VAL A 184 3.64 -1.86 -0.03
N SER A 185 3.24 -1.75 1.23
CA SER A 185 3.79 -2.59 2.31
C SER A 185 3.45 -4.07 2.11
N LEU A 186 2.23 -4.39 1.67
CA LEU A 186 1.80 -5.74 1.30
C LEU A 186 2.62 -6.28 0.11
N PHE A 187 2.75 -5.50 -0.97
CA PHE A 187 3.49 -5.93 -2.15
C PHE A 187 4.97 -6.14 -1.86
N LYS A 188 5.60 -5.25 -1.07
CA LYS A 188 6.97 -5.43 -0.61
C LYS A 188 7.14 -6.69 0.25
N PHE A 189 6.13 -7.07 1.03
CA PHE A 189 6.17 -8.31 1.81
C PHE A 189 6.07 -9.55 0.91
N LEU A 190 5.19 -9.51 -0.10
CA LEU A 190 5.00 -10.62 -1.03
C LEU A 190 6.14 -10.77 -2.04
N ALA A 191 6.78 -9.68 -2.44
CA ALA A 191 7.80 -9.63 -3.49
C ALA A 191 8.88 -10.73 -3.40
N PRO A 192 9.58 -10.96 -2.27
CA PRO A 192 10.60 -12.00 -2.19
C PRO A 192 10.03 -13.42 -2.41
N PHE A 193 8.81 -13.68 -1.95
CA PHE A 193 8.17 -14.99 -2.13
C PHE A 193 7.71 -15.18 -3.57
N LEU A 194 7.11 -14.16 -4.18
CA LEU A 194 6.56 -14.23 -5.53
C LEU A 194 7.62 -14.24 -6.64
N ARG A 195 8.88 -13.92 -6.33
CA ARG A 195 10.01 -14.10 -7.26
C ARG A 195 10.37 -15.58 -7.45
N ASN A 196 10.06 -16.42 -6.47
CA ASN A 196 10.29 -17.85 -6.55
C ASN A 196 9.17 -18.51 -7.35
N VAL A 197 9.53 -19.53 -8.14
CA VAL A 197 8.55 -20.30 -8.93
C VAL A 197 7.65 -21.14 -8.03
N GLU A 198 8.21 -21.68 -6.94
CA GLU A 198 7.48 -22.48 -5.97
C GLU A 198 6.97 -21.62 -4.81
N LEU A 199 5.65 -21.62 -4.63
CA LEU A 199 4.98 -20.90 -3.54
C LEU A 199 4.43 -21.88 -2.52
N ALA A 200 4.82 -21.71 -1.26
CA ALA A 200 4.20 -22.44 -0.16
C ALA A 200 2.69 -22.13 -0.06
N ALA A 201 1.89 -23.12 0.35
CA ALA A 201 0.42 -22.99 0.43
C ALA A 201 -0.08 -21.75 1.21
N PRO A 202 0.55 -21.35 2.34
CA PRO A 202 0.18 -20.10 3.02
C PRO A 202 0.35 -18.85 2.15
N ILE A 203 1.45 -18.75 1.41
CA ILE A 203 1.70 -17.61 0.51
C ILE A 203 0.72 -17.61 -0.65
N GLN A 204 0.38 -18.78 -1.20
CA GLN A 204 -0.65 -18.89 -2.25
C GLN A 204 -2.01 -18.37 -1.77
N LEU A 205 -2.40 -18.67 -0.53
CA LEU A 205 -3.65 -18.19 0.04
C LEU A 205 -3.62 -16.66 0.19
N LEU A 206 -2.52 -16.11 0.72
CA LEU A 206 -2.35 -14.67 0.86
C LEU A 206 -2.35 -13.95 -0.49
N TYR A 207 -1.67 -14.51 -1.50
CA TYR A 207 -1.67 -14.02 -2.88
C TYR A 207 -3.08 -14.00 -3.50
N LYS A 208 -3.86 -15.08 -3.34
CA LYS A 208 -5.27 -15.11 -3.76
C LYS A 208 -6.10 -14.03 -3.07
N GLY A 209 -5.86 -13.80 -1.78
CA GLY A 209 -6.44 -12.68 -1.04
C GLY A 209 -6.08 -11.34 -1.67
N THR A 210 -4.80 -11.10 -1.95
CA THR A 210 -4.32 -9.88 -2.61
C THR A 210 -4.95 -9.65 -3.98
N LEU A 211 -5.10 -10.70 -4.80
CA LEU A 211 -5.79 -10.61 -6.08
C LEU A 211 -7.26 -10.20 -5.93
N ARG A 212 -7.97 -10.73 -4.93
CA ARG A 212 -9.36 -10.32 -4.64
C ARG A 212 -9.45 -8.86 -4.25
N VAL A 213 -8.52 -8.37 -3.43
CA VAL A 213 -8.45 -6.95 -3.06
C VAL A 213 -8.21 -6.09 -4.31
N LEU A 214 -7.24 -6.46 -5.15
CA LEU A 214 -6.96 -5.73 -6.40
C LEU A 214 -8.16 -5.73 -7.36
N LEU A 215 -8.90 -6.83 -7.45
CA LEU A 215 -10.13 -6.92 -8.25
C LEU A 215 -11.23 -5.97 -7.74
N VAL A 216 -11.44 -5.92 -6.43
CA VAL A 216 -12.39 -4.97 -5.81
C VAL A 216 -11.95 -3.53 -6.08
N LEU A 217 -10.65 -3.22 -5.93
CA LEU A 217 -10.13 -1.89 -6.20
C LEU A 217 -10.27 -1.51 -7.69
N LEU A 218 -10.01 -2.43 -8.61
CA LEU A 218 -10.18 -2.20 -10.04
C LEU A 218 -11.64 -1.92 -10.41
N HIS A 219 -12.58 -2.61 -9.78
CA HIS A 219 -14.01 -2.43 -10.04
C HIS A 219 -14.56 -1.14 -9.41
N ASP A 220 -14.33 -0.93 -8.11
CA ASP A 220 -14.97 0.13 -7.34
C ASP A 220 -14.19 1.47 -7.36
N PHE A 221 -12.85 1.39 -7.46
CA PHE A 221 -11.92 2.51 -7.34
C PHE A 221 -10.82 2.51 -8.42
N PRO A 222 -11.16 2.39 -9.72
CA PRO A 222 -10.15 2.29 -10.77
C PRO A 222 -9.23 3.52 -10.81
N GLU A 223 -9.73 4.73 -10.58
CA GLU A 223 -8.92 5.95 -10.57
C GLU A 223 -7.82 5.93 -9.49
N PHE A 224 -8.06 5.25 -8.37
CA PHE A 224 -7.04 5.06 -7.34
C PHE A 224 -5.90 4.17 -7.85
N LEU A 225 -6.21 3.07 -8.54
CA LEU A 225 -5.17 2.23 -9.15
C LEU A 225 -4.44 2.99 -10.27
N CYS A 226 -5.15 3.80 -11.06
CA CYS A 226 -4.56 4.68 -12.07
C CYS A 226 -3.55 5.65 -11.46
N ASP A 227 -3.93 6.39 -10.43
CA ASP A 227 -3.09 7.48 -9.88
C ASP A 227 -1.81 6.94 -9.20
N TYR A 228 -1.86 5.72 -8.66
CA TYR A 228 -0.75 5.07 -7.95
C TYR A 228 -0.06 3.93 -8.73
N HIS A 229 -0.41 3.72 -10.01
CA HIS A 229 0.07 2.59 -10.81
C HIS A 229 1.60 2.46 -10.81
N TYR A 230 2.31 3.58 -10.93
CA TYR A 230 3.76 3.64 -10.97
C TYR A 230 4.36 3.05 -9.68
N GLY A 231 3.92 3.54 -8.51
CA GLY A 231 4.43 3.10 -7.22
C GLY A 231 4.13 1.64 -6.91
N PHE A 232 3.00 1.11 -7.41
CA PHE A 232 2.69 -0.31 -7.27
C PHE A 232 3.53 -1.18 -8.21
N CYS A 233 3.67 -0.80 -9.48
CA CYS A 233 4.48 -1.54 -10.44
C CYS A 233 5.96 -1.56 -10.06
N ASP A 234 6.45 -0.53 -9.36
CA ASP A 234 7.83 -0.44 -8.89
C ASP A 234 8.18 -1.47 -7.80
N VAL A 235 7.17 -1.95 -7.06
CA VAL A 235 7.37 -2.91 -5.96
C VAL A 235 6.90 -4.33 -6.29
N ILE A 236 6.02 -4.48 -7.27
CA ILE A 236 5.54 -5.79 -7.71
C ILE A 236 6.58 -6.44 -8.62
N ALA A 237 6.98 -7.67 -8.30
CA ALA A 237 7.98 -8.37 -9.10
C ALA A 237 7.50 -8.54 -10.57
N PRO A 238 8.37 -8.35 -11.58
CA PRO A 238 7.92 -8.34 -12.98
C PRO A 238 7.27 -9.64 -13.48
N ASN A 239 7.56 -10.77 -12.85
CA ASN A 239 6.93 -12.07 -13.15
C ASN A 239 5.49 -12.19 -12.59
N CYS A 240 5.04 -11.26 -11.75
CA CYS A 240 3.68 -11.20 -11.22
C CYS A 240 2.71 -10.58 -12.23
N ILE A 241 2.60 -11.18 -13.42
CA ILE A 241 1.88 -10.64 -14.58
C ILE A 241 0.43 -10.28 -14.22
N GLN A 242 -0.29 -11.18 -13.55
CA GLN A 242 -1.69 -10.95 -13.21
C GLN A 242 -1.90 -9.73 -12.29
N MET A 243 -1.05 -9.54 -11.29
CA MET A 243 -1.15 -8.39 -10.38
C MET A 243 -0.88 -7.08 -11.13
N ARG A 244 0.17 -7.06 -11.96
CA ARG A 244 0.50 -5.88 -12.79
C ARG A 244 -0.62 -5.56 -13.75
N ASN A 245 -1.20 -6.57 -14.41
CA ASN A 245 -2.31 -6.38 -15.33
C ASN A 245 -3.54 -5.80 -14.63
N LEU A 246 -3.88 -6.24 -13.42
CA LEU A 246 -5.00 -5.65 -12.67
C LEU A 246 -4.80 -4.15 -12.41
N ILE A 247 -3.57 -3.73 -12.10
CA ILE A 247 -3.26 -2.32 -11.87
C ILE A 247 -3.23 -1.53 -13.19
N LEU A 248 -2.56 -2.07 -14.22
CA LEU A 248 -2.37 -1.39 -15.51
C LEU A 248 -3.62 -1.43 -16.41
N SER A 249 -4.61 -2.26 -16.08
CA SER A 249 -5.93 -2.26 -16.73
C SER A 249 -6.88 -1.23 -16.12
N ALA A 250 -6.48 -0.54 -15.05
CA ALA A 250 -7.29 0.53 -14.50
C ALA A 250 -7.26 1.75 -15.42
N PHE A 251 -8.43 2.33 -15.68
CA PHE A 251 -8.59 3.59 -16.40
C PHE A 251 -9.76 4.38 -15.81
N PRO A 252 -9.80 5.73 -15.97
CA PRO A 252 -10.88 6.56 -15.43
C PRO A 252 -12.27 6.13 -15.93
N ARG A 253 -13.27 6.06 -15.04
CA ARG A 253 -14.62 5.55 -15.38
C ARG A 253 -15.35 6.32 -16.48
N ASN A 254 -15.00 7.58 -16.67
CA ASN A 254 -15.56 8.45 -17.71
C ASN A 254 -14.89 8.26 -19.08
N MET A 255 -13.79 7.52 -19.17
CA MET A 255 -13.11 7.21 -20.42
C MET A 255 -13.78 6.00 -21.10
N ARG A 256 -13.95 6.07 -22.42
CA ARG A 256 -14.42 4.95 -23.24
C ARG A 256 -13.28 4.46 -24.11
N LEU A 257 -12.79 3.25 -23.83
CA LEU A 257 -11.76 2.64 -24.64
C LEU A 257 -12.37 2.07 -25.93
N PRO A 258 -11.80 2.35 -27.12
CA PRO A 258 -12.21 1.68 -28.34
C PRO A 258 -11.84 0.20 -28.27
N ASP A 259 -12.63 -0.66 -28.93
CA ASP A 259 -12.31 -2.08 -29.04
C ASP A 259 -11.00 -2.24 -29.85
N PRO A 260 -9.92 -2.83 -29.27
CA PRO A 260 -8.66 -3.05 -29.97
C PRO A 260 -8.78 -3.90 -31.24
N PHE A 261 -9.83 -4.70 -31.37
CA PHE A 261 -10.08 -5.53 -32.54
C PHE A 261 -10.90 -4.83 -33.64
N THR A 262 -11.23 -3.55 -33.46
CA THR A 262 -11.90 -2.75 -34.49
C THR A 262 -11.03 -2.66 -35.75
N PRO A 263 -11.49 -3.13 -36.92
CA PRO A 263 -10.73 -3.04 -38.15
C PRO A 263 -10.39 -1.59 -38.50
N ASN A 264 -9.14 -1.33 -38.88
CA ASN A 264 -8.64 0.01 -39.25
C ASN A 264 -8.79 1.07 -38.13
N LEU A 265 -8.70 0.67 -36.86
CA LEU A 265 -8.66 1.61 -35.74
C LEU A 265 -7.49 2.59 -35.89
N LYS A 266 -7.81 3.87 -36.01
CA LYS A 266 -6.83 4.97 -36.10
C LYS A 266 -6.58 5.57 -34.72
N VAL A 267 -5.59 5.01 -34.02
CA VAL A 267 -5.21 5.42 -32.66
C VAL A 267 -4.74 6.89 -32.63
N ASP A 268 -4.10 7.34 -33.70
CA ASP A 268 -3.60 8.71 -33.90
C ASP A 268 -4.70 9.78 -33.95
N LEU A 269 -5.97 9.39 -34.13
CA LEU A 269 -7.12 10.30 -34.15
C LEU A 269 -7.85 10.38 -32.81
N LEU A 270 -7.48 9.57 -31.83
CA LEU A 270 -8.15 9.57 -30.53
C LEU A 270 -7.78 10.85 -29.76
N PRO A 271 -8.75 11.63 -29.24
CA PRO A 271 -8.45 12.89 -28.56
C PRO A 271 -7.61 12.68 -27.29
N GLU A 272 -7.73 11.51 -26.66
CA GLU A 272 -7.05 11.17 -25.41
C GLU A 272 -5.53 10.99 -25.57
N ILE A 273 -5.00 10.74 -26.77
CA ILE A 273 -3.54 10.51 -26.96
C ILE A 273 -2.69 11.74 -26.67
N THR A 274 -3.30 12.92 -26.70
CA THR A 274 -2.61 14.18 -26.40
C THR A 274 -2.67 14.54 -24.91
N GLN A 275 -3.45 13.79 -24.13
CA GLN A 275 -3.64 14.04 -22.70
C GLN A 275 -2.64 13.19 -21.90
N ALA A 276 -1.78 13.85 -21.15
CA ALA A 276 -0.85 13.15 -20.26
C ALA A 276 -1.61 12.50 -19.10
N PRO A 277 -1.32 11.23 -18.75
CA PRO A 277 -1.89 10.61 -17.57
C PRO A 277 -1.39 11.28 -16.29
N ARG A 278 -2.23 11.25 -15.24
CA ARG A 278 -1.82 11.71 -13.91
C ARG A 278 -0.88 10.69 -13.28
N ILE A 279 0.29 11.16 -12.81
CA ILE A 279 1.27 10.32 -12.09
C ILE A 279 1.57 11.01 -10.76
N LEU A 280 1.16 10.40 -9.64
CA LEU A 280 1.39 10.97 -8.31
C LEU A 280 2.79 10.67 -7.75
N ALA A 281 3.48 9.68 -8.30
CA ALA A 281 4.85 9.36 -7.90
C ALA A 281 5.81 10.45 -8.39
N ASN A 282 6.66 10.96 -7.49
CA ASN A 282 7.73 11.87 -7.88
C ASN A 282 8.94 11.07 -8.41
N PHE A 283 8.79 10.51 -9.61
CA PHE A 283 9.83 9.70 -10.26
C PHE A 283 11.12 10.49 -10.55
N ASN A 284 11.05 11.82 -10.67
CA ASN A 284 12.25 12.67 -10.77
C ASN A 284 13.21 12.49 -9.59
N ASN A 285 12.65 12.37 -8.37
CA ASN A 285 13.45 12.19 -7.16
C ASN A 285 14.03 10.77 -7.04
N LEU A 286 13.49 9.81 -7.80
CA LEU A 286 14.00 8.43 -7.83
C LEU A 286 15.23 8.28 -8.73
N ILE A 287 15.52 9.27 -9.59
CA ILE A 287 16.74 9.32 -10.39
C ILE A 287 17.89 9.75 -9.47
N GLN A 288 18.55 8.76 -8.89
CA GLN A 288 19.69 8.92 -8.01
C GLN A 288 20.92 8.24 -8.62
N PRO A 289 22.14 8.77 -8.38
CA PRO A 289 22.44 9.99 -7.62
C PRO A 289 22.09 11.29 -8.37
N PRO A 290 22.07 12.47 -7.71
CA PRO A 290 21.74 13.74 -8.37
C PRO A 290 22.73 14.14 -9.47
N SER A 291 23.98 13.68 -9.38
CA SER A 291 24.98 13.81 -10.46
C SER A 291 24.52 13.10 -11.72
N PHE A 292 24.08 11.84 -11.61
CA PHE A 292 23.55 11.08 -12.74
C PHE A 292 22.35 11.78 -13.39
N LYS A 293 21.44 12.36 -12.59
CA LYS A 293 20.33 13.17 -13.12
C LYS A 293 20.84 14.39 -13.91
N LYS A 294 21.83 15.10 -13.38
CA LYS A 294 22.43 16.26 -14.05
C LYS A 294 23.08 15.88 -15.38
N ASP A 295 23.78 14.75 -15.41
CA ASP A 295 24.44 14.24 -16.61
C ASP A 295 23.42 13.79 -17.66
N LEU A 296 22.34 13.11 -17.21
CA LEU A 296 21.18 12.76 -18.05
C LEU A 296 20.54 14.01 -18.67
N ASP A 297 20.25 15.04 -17.87
CA ASP A 297 19.65 16.29 -18.35
C ASP A 297 20.58 17.02 -19.33
N SER A 298 21.90 17.00 -19.06
CA SER A 298 22.91 17.55 -19.96
C SER A 298 22.95 16.81 -21.30
N TYR A 299 22.90 15.47 -21.27
CA TYR A 299 22.89 14.64 -22.47
C TYR A 299 21.61 14.85 -23.28
N ILE A 300 20.44 14.87 -22.63
CA ILE A 300 19.15 15.15 -23.29
C ILE A 300 19.20 16.50 -24.02
N LYS A 301 19.76 17.53 -23.39
CA LYS A 301 19.81 18.89 -23.95
C LYS A 301 20.86 19.08 -25.05
N THR A 302 22.05 18.52 -24.88
CA THR A 302 23.21 18.79 -25.75
C THR A 302 23.54 17.66 -26.71
N ARG A 303 22.96 16.47 -26.50
CA ARG A 303 23.29 15.22 -27.20
C ARG A 303 24.77 14.86 -27.09
N ALA A 304 25.43 15.28 -26.01
CA ALA A 304 26.84 15.07 -25.74
C ALA A 304 27.10 14.96 -24.23
N PRO A 305 28.18 14.26 -23.81
CA PRO A 305 29.05 13.40 -24.63
C PRO A 305 28.40 12.03 -24.91
N VAL A 306 28.80 11.36 -26.00
CA VAL A 306 28.33 10.00 -26.32
C VAL A 306 28.74 8.98 -25.25
N THR A 307 29.82 9.26 -24.50
CA THR A 307 30.29 8.41 -23.40
C THR A 307 29.24 8.23 -22.29
N PHE A 308 28.30 9.16 -22.15
CA PHE A 308 27.17 9.00 -21.24
C PHE A 308 26.39 7.72 -21.53
N LEU A 309 26.18 7.38 -22.80
CA LEU A 309 25.47 6.16 -23.18
C LEU A 309 26.24 4.89 -22.79
N SER A 310 27.55 4.86 -23.00
CA SER A 310 28.38 3.72 -22.59
C SER A 310 28.44 3.54 -21.06
N GLU A 311 28.32 4.63 -20.30
CA GLU A 311 28.34 4.60 -18.83
C GLU A 311 26.94 4.35 -18.24
N LEU A 312 25.88 4.51 -19.04
CA LEU A 312 24.49 4.39 -18.61
C LEU A 312 24.21 2.99 -18.06
N ARG A 313 24.61 1.94 -18.79
CA ARG A 313 24.41 0.55 -18.33
C ARG A 313 25.06 0.31 -16.97
N THR A 314 26.31 0.75 -16.81
CA THR A 314 27.07 0.60 -15.56
C THR A 314 26.38 1.33 -14.42
N SER A 315 25.81 2.51 -14.68
CA SER A 315 25.07 3.31 -13.69
C SER A 315 23.77 2.65 -13.23
N LEU A 316 23.16 1.79 -14.05
CA LEU A 316 21.93 1.07 -13.73
C LEU A 316 22.17 -0.26 -12.99
N GLN A 317 23.41 -0.76 -12.99
CA GLN A 317 23.78 -2.00 -12.32
C GLN A 317 24.17 -1.75 -10.85
N VAL A 318 23.68 -2.61 -9.96
CA VAL A 318 23.91 -2.51 -8.50
C VAL A 318 24.55 -3.76 -7.90
N SER A 319 24.47 -4.88 -8.59
CA SER A 319 25.03 -6.16 -8.14
C SER A 319 25.46 -6.99 -9.34
N ASN A 320 26.29 -8.00 -9.12
CA ASN A 320 26.58 -9.04 -10.10
C ASN A 320 25.73 -10.31 -9.89
N GLU A 321 24.85 -10.31 -8.88
CA GLU A 321 23.97 -11.44 -8.58
C GLU A 321 22.82 -11.55 -9.60
N PRO A 322 22.61 -12.75 -10.22
CA PRO A 322 21.51 -12.97 -11.15
C PRO A 322 20.15 -12.64 -10.53
N GLY A 323 19.32 -11.88 -11.24
CA GLY A 323 17.97 -11.49 -10.79
C GLY A 323 17.93 -10.28 -9.84
N MET A 324 19.10 -9.81 -9.37
CA MET A 324 19.27 -8.61 -8.53
C MET A 324 20.28 -7.62 -9.13
N ARG A 325 20.66 -7.83 -10.40
CA ARG A 325 21.75 -7.10 -11.05
C ARG A 325 21.44 -5.62 -11.25
N TYR A 326 20.18 -5.29 -11.49
CA TYR A 326 19.74 -3.96 -11.90
C TYR A 326 18.93 -3.25 -10.84
N ASN A 327 19.11 -1.92 -10.76
CA ASN A 327 18.28 -1.04 -9.96
C ASN A 327 16.95 -0.80 -10.68
N ILE A 328 15.96 -1.67 -10.43
CA ILE A 328 14.64 -1.61 -11.08
C ILE A 328 13.96 -0.25 -10.88
N PRO A 329 13.92 0.34 -9.67
CA PRO A 329 13.37 1.68 -9.49
C PRO A 329 14.04 2.77 -10.34
N LEU A 330 15.36 2.71 -10.50
CA LEU A 330 16.09 3.66 -11.32
C LEU A 330 15.79 3.47 -12.82
N ILE A 331 15.68 2.23 -13.30
CA ILE A 331 15.28 1.94 -14.69
C ILE A 331 13.88 2.49 -14.96
N ASN A 332 12.91 2.16 -14.11
CA ASN A 332 11.52 2.64 -14.24
C ASN A 332 11.47 4.18 -14.27
N ALA A 333 12.21 4.83 -13.38
CA ALA A 333 12.27 6.28 -13.30
C ALA A 333 12.92 6.90 -14.53
N LEU A 334 14.04 6.32 -14.99
CA LEU A 334 14.75 6.74 -16.19
C LEU A 334 13.84 6.65 -17.43
N VAL A 335 13.20 5.51 -17.65
CA VAL A 335 12.35 5.28 -18.82
C VAL A 335 11.19 6.26 -18.86
N LEU A 336 10.48 6.40 -17.73
CA LEU A 336 9.35 7.34 -17.64
C LEU A 336 9.82 8.79 -17.80
N TYR A 337 10.94 9.16 -17.18
CA TYR A 337 11.49 10.51 -17.28
C TYR A 337 11.89 10.86 -18.71
N VAL A 338 12.70 10.03 -19.37
CA VAL A 338 13.14 10.25 -20.76
C VAL A 338 11.93 10.30 -21.69
N GLY A 339 10.94 9.43 -21.50
CA GLY A 339 9.70 9.46 -22.27
C GLY A 339 8.92 10.76 -22.11
N THR A 340 8.71 11.23 -20.87
CA THR A 340 8.00 12.50 -20.60
C THR A 340 8.76 13.72 -21.15
N GLN A 341 10.09 13.74 -21.03
CA GLN A 341 10.92 14.78 -21.64
C GLN A 341 10.84 14.75 -23.18
N ALA A 342 10.83 13.56 -23.79
CA ALA A 342 10.69 13.41 -25.24
C ALA A 342 9.34 13.95 -25.74
N ILE A 343 8.25 13.63 -25.04
CA ILE A 343 6.91 14.14 -25.38
C ILE A 343 6.90 15.67 -25.31
N GLN A 344 7.39 16.26 -24.21
CA GLN A 344 7.48 17.71 -24.06
C GLN A 344 8.34 18.37 -25.14
N TYR A 345 9.48 17.77 -25.47
CA TYR A 345 10.37 18.25 -26.53
C TYR A 345 9.68 18.30 -27.90
N ILE A 346 8.94 17.25 -28.25
CA ILE A 346 8.20 17.17 -29.52
C ILE A 346 7.06 18.19 -29.55
N GLN A 347 6.30 18.31 -28.47
CA GLN A 347 5.20 19.28 -28.35
C GLN A 347 5.69 20.73 -28.43
N ASN A 348 6.83 21.05 -27.81
CA ASN A 348 7.45 22.37 -27.88
C ASN A 348 7.90 22.75 -29.30
N LYS A 349 8.10 21.78 -30.19
CA LYS A 349 8.35 21.99 -31.62
C LYS A 349 7.06 22.12 -32.45
N GLY A 350 5.89 22.11 -31.82
CA GLY A 350 4.59 22.15 -32.51
C GLY A 350 4.19 20.83 -33.17
N ASN A 351 4.83 19.71 -32.82
CA ASN A 351 4.54 18.39 -33.37
C ASN A 351 3.84 17.49 -32.34
N THR A 352 3.21 16.41 -32.81
CA THR A 352 2.68 15.33 -31.96
C THR A 352 3.59 14.10 -32.02
N PRO A 353 3.76 13.34 -30.92
CA PRO A 353 4.53 12.09 -30.95
C PRO A 353 3.93 11.08 -31.93
N ASN A 354 4.73 10.67 -32.91
CA ASN A 354 4.42 9.63 -33.88
C ASN A 354 5.71 8.92 -34.34
N MET A 355 5.60 7.91 -35.21
CA MET A 355 6.72 7.06 -35.63
C MET A 355 7.89 7.81 -36.28
N SER A 356 7.67 8.97 -36.92
CA SER A 356 8.75 9.76 -37.49
C SER A 356 9.33 10.75 -36.48
N THR A 357 8.50 11.38 -35.65
CA THR A 357 8.94 12.46 -34.74
C THR A 357 9.69 11.98 -33.52
N ILE A 358 9.49 10.73 -33.09
CA ILE A 358 10.19 10.16 -31.92
C ILE A 358 11.64 9.77 -32.23
N THR A 359 11.96 9.57 -33.51
CA THR A 359 13.26 9.07 -33.96
C THR A 359 14.32 10.17 -34.00
N HIS A 360 15.60 9.76 -34.09
CA HIS A 360 16.74 10.66 -34.28
C HIS A 360 16.86 11.80 -33.24
N SER A 361 16.58 11.49 -31.98
CA SER A 361 16.68 12.41 -30.85
C SER A 361 17.57 11.85 -29.74
N SER A 362 18.13 12.73 -28.90
CA SER A 362 18.90 12.34 -27.69
C SER A 362 18.11 11.38 -26.78
N HIS A 363 16.79 11.56 -26.70
CA HIS A 363 15.90 10.66 -25.96
C HIS A 363 15.88 9.25 -26.55
N MET A 364 15.77 9.12 -27.88
CA MET A 364 15.75 7.83 -28.56
C MET A 364 17.12 7.15 -28.55
N ASP A 365 18.21 7.92 -28.56
CA ASP A 365 19.57 7.38 -28.44
C ASP A 365 19.74 6.60 -27.12
N ILE A 366 19.16 7.10 -26.01
CA ILE A 366 19.13 6.41 -24.71
C ILE A 366 18.40 5.07 -24.83
N PHE A 367 17.19 5.07 -25.40
CA PHE A 367 16.37 3.86 -25.56
C PHE A 367 17.01 2.81 -26.47
N GLN A 368 17.59 3.24 -27.60
CA GLN A 368 18.30 2.35 -28.52
C GLN A 368 19.56 1.77 -27.87
N ASN A 369 20.31 2.58 -27.14
CA ASN A 369 21.49 2.11 -26.44
C ASN A 369 21.12 1.06 -25.36
N LEU A 370 20.10 1.32 -24.53
CA LEU A 370 19.61 0.35 -23.55
C LEU A 370 19.16 -0.96 -24.20
N ALA A 371 18.50 -0.90 -25.36
CA ALA A 371 18.04 -2.08 -26.08
C ALA A 371 19.19 -2.93 -26.67
N VAL A 372 20.31 -2.30 -27.05
CA VAL A 372 21.45 -2.99 -27.68
C VAL A 372 22.48 -3.43 -26.64
N ASP A 373 22.92 -2.51 -25.78
CA ASP A 373 24.07 -2.66 -24.90
C ASP A 373 23.76 -3.39 -23.57
N SER A 374 22.50 -3.45 -23.16
CA SER A 374 22.10 -4.25 -21.99
C SER A 374 22.25 -5.75 -22.24
N ASP A 375 22.48 -6.53 -21.18
CA ASP A 375 22.33 -7.98 -21.25
C ASP A 375 20.85 -8.39 -21.24
N THR A 376 20.57 -9.69 -21.40
CA THR A 376 19.21 -10.22 -21.45
C THR A 376 18.38 -9.84 -20.22
N GLU A 377 18.99 -9.82 -19.02
CA GLU A 377 18.28 -9.39 -17.81
C GLU A 377 17.93 -7.91 -17.92
N GLY A 378 18.86 -7.04 -18.27
CA GLY A 378 18.60 -5.60 -18.46
C GLY A 378 17.53 -5.33 -19.50
N LYS A 379 17.53 -6.03 -20.63
CA LYS A 379 16.52 -5.88 -21.70
C LYS A 379 15.11 -6.30 -21.27
N ILE A 380 14.97 -7.25 -20.35
CA ILE A 380 13.67 -7.69 -19.81
C ILE A 380 13.15 -6.70 -18.76
N ARG A 381 14.04 -5.94 -18.11
CA ARG A 381 13.68 -4.95 -17.09
C ARG A 381 13.41 -3.55 -17.67
N TYR A 382 13.99 -3.25 -18.83
CA TYR A 382 13.78 -2.04 -19.62
C TYR A 382 12.42 -2.01 -20.30
#